data_AF-A0A934NWC9-F1
#
_entry.id   AF-A0A934NWC9-F1
#
_cell.length_a   1.000
_cell.length_b   1.000
_cell.length_c   1.000
_cell.angle_alpha   90.00
_cell.angle_beta   90.00
_cell.angle_gamma   90.00
#
_symmetry.space_group_name_H-M   'P 1'
#
loop_
_entity.id
_entity.type
_entity.pdbx_description
1 polymer ?
#
loop_
_entity_poly.entity_id
_entity_poly.type
_entity_poly.pdbx_seq_one_letter_code
_entity_poly.pdbx_strand_id
1 'polypeptide(L)'
;MKLTIRDPRPFRNLFVIEKRLDGHVPAIVRRGDSNRQGFPFDFSSLDRAASMQPTHCTHYTKADQPDNWSSRLGHDRASRGFRTRDIRDSGGTLALGSDWPIAPYDARSIMADAQLRRPAGAPDVDPIGSAQSLTARMALEGYTTHSAAAAGQSAVAGRIAVGMRADLTAFAVDPLTAPPDELADAPVLLTVVAGEVGHRTP
;
A
#
# COMPACT_ATOMS: atom_id res chain seq x y z
N MET A 1 -14.12 29.09 -6.49
CA MET A 1 -13.44 29.26 -5.19
C MET A 1 -11.94 29.23 -5.44
N LYS A 2 -11.23 30.32 -5.13
CA LYS A 2 -9.93 30.65 -5.71
C LYS A 2 -8.80 30.31 -4.71
N LEU A 3 -8.10 29.20 -4.92
CA LEU A 3 -6.87 28.92 -4.17
C LEU A 3 -5.77 29.81 -4.75
N THR A 4 -5.35 30.83 -4.00
CA THR A 4 -4.23 31.71 -4.41
C THR A 4 -3.04 31.37 -3.54
N ILE A 5 -2.05 30.68 -4.10
CA ILE A 5 -0.74 30.49 -3.50
C ILE A 5 0.16 31.62 -4.01
N ARG A 6 0.63 32.49 -3.10
CA ARG A 6 1.66 33.49 -3.38
C ARG A 6 2.85 33.26 -2.46
N ASP A 7 3.92 32.66 -2.99
CA ASP A 7 5.30 32.93 -2.58
C ASP A 7 6.25 32.59 -3.77
N PRO A 8 7.05 33.55 -4.28
CA PRO A 8 7.92 33.35 -5.42
C PRO A 8 9.38 33.06 -4.99
N ARG A 9 9.74 31.82 -4.62
CA ARG A 9 11.15 31.35 -4.57
C ARG A 9 11.28 29.86 -4.91
N PRO A 10 12.42 29.41 -5.50
CA PRO A 10 12.46 28.20 -6.31
C PRO A 10 12.84 26.98 -5.46
N PHE A 11 11.84 26.25 -4.96
CA PHE A 11 12.06 24.85 -4.60
C PHE A 11 11.64 23.99 -5.80
N ARG A 12 12.65 23.59 -6.57
CA ARG A 12 12.55 22.47 -7.51
C ARG A 12 12.20 21.23 -6.66
N ASN A 13 11.12 20.56 -7.06
CA ASN A 13 10.56 19.29 -6.56
C ASN A 13 9.18 19.45 -5.87
N LEU A 14 8.24 20.06 -6.60
CA LEU A 14 6.81 19.78 -6.43
C LEU A 14 6.33 19.16 -7.75
N PHE A 15 6.19 17.83 -7.78
CA PHE A 15 5.53 17.13 -8.87
C PHE A 15 4.62 16.05 -8.29
N VAL A 16 3.31 16.29 -8.34
CA VAL A 16 2.37 15.29 -8.85
C VAL A 16 1.47 16.04 -9.83
N ILE A 17 1.80 15.90 -11.11
CA ILE A 17 1.02 16.44 -12.23
C ILE A 17 -0.07 15.43 -12.58
N GLU A 18 -1.32 15.92 -12.62
CA GLU A 18 -2.48 15.24 -13.17
C GLU A 18 -2.25 14.77 -14.62
N LYS A 19 -2.73 13.57 -14.95
CA LYS A 19 -3.11 13.26 -16.32
C LYS A 19 -4.63 13.41 -16.43
N ARG A 20 -5.09 14.46 -17.13
CA ARG A 20 -6.41 14.45 -17.79
C ARG A 20 -6.42 13.26 -18.74
N LEU A 21 -7.36 12.34 -18.53
CA LEU A 21 -7.78 11.42 -19.58
C LEU A 21 -9.08 11.97 -20.14
N ASP A 22 -8.96 12.62 -21.29
CA ASP A 22 -10.07 12.85 -22.19
C ASP A 22 -10.70 11.50 -22.55
N GLY A 23 -12.02 11.50 -22.70
CA GLY A 23 -12.86 10.31 -22.70
C GLY A 23 -12.46 9.22 -23.70
N HIS A 24 -11.98 8.11 -23.17
CA HIS A 24 -12.29 6.76 -23.62
C HIS A 24 -11.75 5.79 -22.57
N VAL A 25 -12.64 5.10 -21.85
CA VAL A 25 -12.25 3.94 -21.04
C VAL A 25 -12.04 2.79 -22.04
N PRO A 26 -10.81 2.30 -22.30
CA PRO A 26 -10.67 1.11 -23.10
C PRO A 26 -11.17 -0.07 -22.27
N ALA A 27 -11.96 -0.93 -22.91
CA ALA A 27 -12.50 -2.15 -22.33
C ALA A 27 -11.43 -2.92 -21.54
N ILE A 28 -11.79 -3.29 -20.31
CA ILE A 28 -11.03 -4.24 -19.49
C ILE A 28 -10.88 -5.52 -20.34
N VAL A 29 -9.64 -5.79 -20.76
CA VAL A 29 -9.29 -7.06 -21.38
C VAL A 29 -9.46 -8.13 -20.31
N ARG A 30 -10.60 -8.82 -20.34
CA ARG A 30 -10.76 -10.11 -19.68
C ARG A 30 -9.84 -11.10 -20.39
N ARG A 31 -8.71 -11.42 -19.77
CA ARG A 31 -8.03 -12.68 -20.03
C ARG A 31 -8.03 -13.50 -18.77
N GLY A 32 -8.84 -14.54 -18.80
CA GLY A 32 -8.69 -15.69 -17.92
C GLY A 32 -7.37 -16.41 -18.16
N ASP A 33 -7.15 -17.38 -17.28
CA ASP A 33 -6.01 -18.27 -17.15
C ASP A 33 -4.83 -17.71 -16.33
N SER A 34 -4.96 -17.80 -15.01
CA SER A 34 -3.80 -18.01 -14.14
C SER A 34 -4.07 -19.15 -13.16
N ASN A 35 -4.07 -20.36 -13.73
CA ASN A 35 -3.78 -21.57 -12.98
C ASN A 35 -2.31 -21.50 -12.49
N ARG A 36 -2.04 -20.64 -11.50
CA ARG A 36 -0.82 -20.73 -10.69
C ARG A 36 -1.11 -21.78 -9.63
N GLN A 37 -0.61 -22.99 -9.88
CA GLN A 37 -0.63 -24.13 -8.95
C GLN A 37 -0.50 -23.64 -7.51
N GLY A 38 -1.59 -23.74 -6.73
CA GLY A 38 -1.58 -23.53 -5.28
C GLY A 38 -2.27 -22.29 -4.69
N PHE A 39 -2.85 -21.34 -5.45
CA PHE A 39 -3.79 -20.34 -4.89
C PHE A 39 -5.23 -20.67 -5.29
N PRO A 40 -6.03 -21.33 -4.44
CA PRO A 40 -7.35 -21.83 -4.82
C PRO A 40 -8.45 -20.75 -4.79
N PHE A 41 -8.11 -19.47 -4.57
CA PHE A 41 -9.09 -18.40 -4.41
C PHE A 41 -9.04 -17.40 -5.56
N ASP A 42 -10.15 -17.36 -6.30
CA ASP A 42 -10.41 -16.30 -7.26
C ASP A 42 -11.08 -15.11 -6.54
N PHE A 43 -10.34 -14.02 -6.34
CA PHE A 43 -10.90 -12.78 -5.80
C PHE A 43 -11.66 -11.97 -6.86
N SER A 44 -11.55 -12.27 -8.15
CA SER A 44 -12.25 -11.51 -9.20
C SER A 44 -13.75 -11.81 -9.25
N SER A 45 -14.17 -13.00 -8.84
CA SER A 45 -15.57 -13.43 -8.81
C SER A 45 -16.31 -13.05 -7.52
N LEU A 46 -15.60 -12.51 -6.53
CA LEU A 46 -16.15 -12.15 -5.24
C LEU A 46 -15.90 -10.65 -5.01
N ASP A 47 -16.95 -9.85 -4.83
CA ASP A 47 -16.82 -8.45 -4.39
C ASP A 47 -16.33 -8.40 -2.93
N ARG A 48 -15.07 -8.77 -2.72
CA ARG A 48 -14.45 -9.00 -1.42
C ARG A 48 -13.14 -8.24 -1.35
N ALA A 49 -13.01 -7.51 -0.25
CA ALA A 49 -11.75 -6.91 0.15
C ALA A 49 -10.98 -7.85 1.08
N ALA A 50 -9.67 -7.91 0.90
CA ALA A 50 -8.74 -8.46 1.89
C ALA A 50 -8.05 -7.28 2.57
N SER A 51 -8.24 -7.14 3.88
CA SER A 51 -7.46 -6.21 4.71
C SER A 51 -6.27 -6.97 5.29
N MET A 52 -5.06 -6.60 4.89
CA MET A 52 -3.82 -7.30 5.24
C MET A 52 -2.80 -6.39 5.89
N GLN A 53 -2.02 -6.97 6.80
CA GLN A 53 -1.01 -6.26 7.59
C GLN A 53 0.39 -6.78 7.23
N PRO A 54 1.13 -6.11 6.32
CA PRO A 54 2.49 -6.49 5.94
C PRO A 54 3.44 -6.69 7.13
N THR A 55 3.34 -5.83 8.13
CA THR A 55 4.17 -5.89 9.35
C THR A 55 3.93 -7.15 10.18
N HIS A 56 2.76 -7.78 10.10
CA HIS A 56 2.57 -9.08 10.76
C HIS A 56 3.41 -10.18 10.11
N CYS A 57 3.59 -10.10 8.79
CA CYS A 57 4.48 -11.00 8.08
C CYS A 57 5.93 -10.71 8.49
N THR A 58 6.36 -9.46 8.35
CA THR A 58 7.79 -9.10 8.41
C THR A 58 8.35 -9.02 9.83
N HIS A 59 7.52 -8.76 10.85
CA HIS A 59 7.99 -8.59 12.23
C HIS A 59 7.76 -9.82 13.13
N TYR A 60 6.80 -10.68 12.79
CA TYR A 60 6.44 -11.84 13.64
C TYR A 60 6.63 -13.20 12.97
N THR A 61 7.05 -13.23 11.70
CA THR A 61 7.44 -14.47 11.03
C THR A 61 8.87 -14.34 10.51
N LYS A 62 9.48 -15.47 10.15
CA LYS A 62 10.84 -15.51 9.62
C LYS A 62 10.90 -16.36 8.36
N ALA A 63 11.83 -16.04 7.46
CA ALA A 63 11.98 -16.74 6.18
C ALA A 63 12.34 -18.23 6.35
N ASP A 64 13.16 -18.55 7.36
CA ASP A 64 13.56 -19.89 7.76
C ASP A 64 12.54 -20.60 8.68
N GLN A 65 11.46 -19.91 9.06
CA GLN A 65 10.29 -20.46 9.77
C GLN A 65 10.48 -21.08 11.18
N PRO A 66 11.42 -20.63 12.05
CA PRO A 66 11.47 -21.07 13.45
C PRO A 66 10.47 -20.32 14.35
N ASP A 67 9.61 -19.48 13.77
CA ASP A 67 8.66 -18.65 14.52
C ASP A 67 7.40 -19.41 14.99
N ASN A 68 6.61 -18.77 15.84
CA ASN A 68 5.41 -19.35 16.45
C ASN A 68 4.27 -19.58 15.44
N TRP A 69 4.16 -18.78 14.39
CA TRP A 69 3.19 -19.01 13.31
C TRP A 69 3.52 -20.31 12.57
N SER A 70 4.78 -20.47 12.21
CA SER A 70 5.31 -21.64 11.52
C SER A 70 5.24 -22.91 12.37
N SER A 71 5.53 -22.81 13.66
CA SER A 71 5.42 -23.93 14.61
C SER A 71 3.99 -24.47 14.73
N ARG A 72 2.98 -23.59 14.73
CA ARG A 72 1.57 -23.98 14.85
C ARG A 72 0.99 -24.53 13.55
N LEU A 73 1.43 -24.01 12.41
CA LEU A 73 0.89 -24.38 11.11
C LEU A 73 1.67 -25.52 10.44
N GLY A 74 2.93 -25.71 10.80
CA GLY A 74 3.86 -26.54 10.04
C GLY A 74 4.26 -25.86 8.72
N HIS A 75 5.41 -26.27 8.20
CA HIS A 75 6.10 -25.62 7.08
C HIS A 75 5.23 -25.39 5.84
N ASP A 76 4.49 -26.42 5.44
CA ASP A 76 3.64 -26.39 4.24
C ASP A 76 2.53 -25.33 4.32
N ARG A 77 1.84 -25.22 5.46
CA ARG A 77 0.77 -24.21 5.63
C ARG A 77 1.34 -22.81 5.87
N ALA A 78 2.44 -22.70 6.61
CA ALA A 78 3.09 -21.43 6.90
C ALA A 78 3.58 -20.74 5.61
N SER A 79 4.14 -21.51 4.67
CA SER A 79 4.60 -20.99 3.37
C SER A 79 3.49 -20.45 2.47
N ARG A 80 2.22 -20.76 2.75
CA ARG A 80 1.05 -20.23 2.04
C ARG A 80 0.43 -18.99 2.69
N GLY A 81 1.05 -18.46 3.76
CA GLY A 81 0.59 -17.25 4.45
C GLY A 81 0.86 -15.95 3.66
N PHE A 82 0.22 -14.86 4.07
CA PHE A 82 0.54 -13.48 3.65
C PHE A 82 0.66 -13.27 2.13
N ARG A 83 -0.26 -13.85 1.34
CA ARG A 83 -0.24 -13.87 -0.14
C ARG A 83 -0.75 -12.58 -0.80
N THR A 84 -0.15 -11.46 -0.42
CA THR A 84 -0.53 -10.12 -0.87
C THR A 84 -0.50 -9.96 -2.39
N ARG A 85 0.54 -10.46 -3.07
CA ARG A 85 0.65 -10.30 -4.52
C ARG A 85 -0.39 -11.12 -5.26
N ASP A 86 -0.65 -12.35 -4.83
CA ASP A 86 -1.64 -13.21 -5.48
C ASP A 86 -3.05 -12.64 -5.35
N ILE A 87 -3.40 -12.07 -4.20
CA ILE A 87 -4.68 -11.38 -4.01
C ILE A 87 -4.78 -10.18 -4.95
N ARG A 88 -3.71 -9.38 -5.05
CA ARG A 88 -3.70 -8.19 -5.92
C ARG A 88 -3.80 -8.56 -7.40
N ASP A 89 -3.05 -9.57 -7.83
CA ASP A 89 -3.00 -10.03 -9.24
C ASP A 89 -4.28 -10.76 -9.66
N SER A 90 -5.00 -11.40 -8.73
CA SER A 90 -6.31 -12.00 -8.99
C SER A 90 -7.46 -10.96 -9.09
N GLY A 91 -7.15 -9.67 -9.02
CA GLY A 91 -8.14 -8.59 -9.16
C GLY A 91 -8.85 -8.21 -7.86
N GLY A 92 -8.45 -8.76 -6.72
CA GLY A 92 -9.04 -8.45 -5.42
C GLY A 92 -8.70 -7.04 -4.90
N THR A 93 -9.62 -6.48 -4.11
CA THR A 93 -9.38 -5.26 -3.32
C THR A 93 -8.46 -5.60 -2.15
N LEU A 94 -7.15 -5.43 -2.34
CA LEU A 94 -6.14 -5.57 -1.27
C LEU A 94 -5.99 -4.25 -0.51
N ALA A 95 -6.64 -4.11 0.64
CA ALA A 95 -6.40 -3.01 1.57
C ALA A 95 -5.21 -3.34 2.48
N LEU A 96 -4.34 -2.36 2.74
CA LEU A 96 -3.23 -2.49 3.67
C LEU A 96 -3.52 -1.72 4.95
N GLY A 97 -3.05 -2.25 6.08
CA GLY A 97 -3.19 -1.61 7.38
C GLY A 97 -2.17 -2.12 8.39
N SER A 98 -2.26 -1.59 9.61
CA SER A 98 -1.32 -1.91 10.69
C SER A 98 -1.82 -2.96 11.68
N ASP A 99 -3.14 -3.02 11.91
CA ASP A 99 -3.71 -3.67 13.11
C ASP A 99 -3.11 -3.12 14.42
N TRP A 100 -2.89 -1.80 14.47
CA TRP A 100 -2.48 -1.11 15.69
C TRP A 100 -3.51 -1.34 16.81
N PRO A 101 -3.08 -1.64 18.06
CA PRO A 101 -1.71 -1.54 18.57
C PRO A 101 -0.87 -2.83 18.53
N ILE A 102 -1.31 -3.86 17.81
CA ILE A 102 -0.60 -5.14 17.76
C ILE A 102 0.73 -5.02 17.03
N ALA A 103 0.75 -4.38 15.86
CA ALA A 103 1.96 -4.10 15.08
C ALA A 103 2.17 -2.58 14.88
N PRO A 104 3.39 -2.13 14.49
CA PRO A 104 3.66 -0.72 14.21
C PRO A 104 2.69 -0.11 13.20
N TYR A 105 2.38 1.19 13.36
CA TYR A 105 1.31 1.85 12.59
C TYR A 105 1.78 2.78 11.46
N ASP A 106 3.08 3.01 11.32
CA ASP A 106 3.58 3.95 10.32
C ASP A 106 3.33 3.43 8.90
N ALA A 107 2.46 4.14 8.16
CA ALA A 107 2.09 3.76 6.80
C ALA A 107 3.30 3.72 5.86
N ARG A 108 4.34 4.55 6.09
CA ARG A 108 5.56 4.55 5.29
C ARG A 108 6.29 3.23 5.43
N SER A 109 6.53 2.79 6.67
CA SER A 109 7.17 1.50 6.97
C SER A 109 6.32 0.33 6.47
N ILE A 110 4.99 0.38 6.63
CA ILE A 110 4.12 -0.71 6.17
C ILE A 110 4.12 -0.82 4.64
N MET A 111 4.11 0.31 3.92
CA MET A 111 4.26 0.32 2.45
C MET A 111 5.65 -0.17 2.02
N ALA A 112 6.70 0.12 2.78
CA ALA A 112 8.04 -0.38 2.52
C ALA A 112 8.12 -1.90 2.72
N ASP A 113 7.65 -2.41 3.86
CA ASP A 113 7.61 -3.83 4.20
C ASP A 113 6.77 -4.65 3.21
N ALA A 114 5.68 -4.10 2.70
CA ALA A 114 4.87 -4.74 1.66
C ALA A 114 5.64 -4.99 0.36
N GLN A 115 6.62 -4.13 0.05
CA GLN A 115 7.49 -4.26 -1.11
C GLN A 115 8.69 -5.15 -0.80
N LEU A 116 9.36 -4.92 0.33
CA LEU A 116 10.60 -5.57 0.72
C LEU A 116 10.39 -7.01 1.22
N ARG A 117 9.22 -7.30 1.79
CA ARG A 117 8.91 -8.55 2.49
C ARG A 117 9.87 -8.87 3.65
N ARG A 118 10.50 -7.83 4.20
CA ARG A 118 11.30 -7.79 5.42
C ARG A 118 11.07 -6.44 6.11
N PRO A 119 11.44 -6.25 7.38
CA PRO A 119 11.40 -4.94 8.02
C PRO A 119 12.25 -3.92 7.24
N ALA A 120 11.70 -2.73 7.01
CA ALA A 120 12.47 -1.59 6.52
C ALA A 120 13.63 -1.24 7.47
N GLY A 121 14.76 -0.83 6.91
CA GLY A 121 16.00 -0.55 7.65
C GLY A 121 16.78 -1.78 8.08
N ALA A 122 16.33 -3.00 7.75
CA ALA A 122 16.98 -4.26 8.13
C ALA A 122 17.44 -5.08 6.89
N PRO A 123 18.43 -4.61 6.10
CA PRO A 123 18.84 -5.24 4.85
C PRO A 123 19.39 -6.67 5.02
N ASP A 124 19.88 -7.03 6.21
CA ASP A 124 20.43 -8.36 6.51
C ASP A 124 19.35 -9.40 6.86
N VAL A 125 18.07 -9.01 6.91
CA VAL A 125 16.94 -9.93 7.15
C VAL A 125 16.46 -10.49 5.83
N ASP A 126 16.43 -11.82 5.71
CA ASP A 126 15.92 -12.48 4.51
C ASP A 126 14.43 -12.17 4.26
N PRO A 127 14.05 -11.86 3.01
CA PRO A 127 12.67 -11.54 2.67
C PRO A 127 11.75 -12.78 2.74
N ILE A 128 10.59 -12.60 3.36
CA ILE A 128 9.60 -13.64 3.64
C ILE A 128 8.65 -13.78 2.45
N GLY A 129 8.88 -14.82 1.64
CA GLY A 129 8.07 -15.10 0.45
C GLY A 129 8.14 -13.95 -0.55
N SER A 130 9.34 -13.66 -1.06
CA SER A 130 9.61 -12.55 -2.00
C SER A 130 8.71 -12.52 -3.24
N ALA A 131 8.19 -13.67 -3.69
CA ALA A 131 7.19 -13.74 -4.76
C ALA A 131 5.88 -13.00 -4.42
N GLN A 132 5.62 -12.71 -3.14
CA GLN A 132 4.46 -11.97 -2.65
C GLN A 132 4.70 -10.46 -2.48
N SER A 133 5.88 -9.96 -2.86
CA SER A 133 6.19 -8.53 -2.87
C SER A 133 5.22 -7.72 -3.74
N LEU A 134 4.80 -6.58 -3.22
CA LEU A 134 4.04 -5.59 -3.98
C LEU A 134 4.97 -4.62 -4.71
N THR A 135 4.45 -4.00 -5.78
CA THR A 135 5.09 -2.81 -6.34
C THR A 135 4.76 -1.58 -5.48
N ALA A 136 5.55 -0.51 -5.57
CA ALA A 136 5.27 0.76 -4.91
C ALA A 136 3.84 1.27 -5.17
N ARG A 137 3.37 1.17 -6.42
CA ARG A 137 1.99 1.52 -6.81
C ARG A 137 0.95 0.66 -6.11
N MET A 138 1.14 -0.66 -6.08
CA MET A 138 0.22 -1.56 -5.39
C MET A 138 0.17 -1.32 -3.89
N ALA A 139 1.31 -0.99 -3.26
CA ALA A 139 1.35 -0.64 -1.84
C ALA A 139 0.62 0.68 -1.57
N LEU A 140 0.83 1.71 -2.39
CA LEU A 140 0.16 3.00 -2.26
C LEU A 140 -1.36 2.88 -2.48
N GLU A 141 -1.80 2.16 -3.51
CA GLU A 141 -3.22 1.84 -3.74
C GLU A 141 -3.81 1.09 -2.54
N GLY A 142 -3.05 0.15 -1.99
CA GLY A 142 -3.37 -0.58 -0.78
C GLY A 142 -3.72 0.30 0.40
N TYR A 143 -3.01 1.42 0.59
CA TYR A 143 -3.26 2.39 1.66
C TYR A 143 -4.27 3.49 1.31
N THR A 144 -4.68 3.60 0.05
CA THR A 144 -5.51 4.72 -0.43
C THR A 144 -6.81 4.20 -1.03
N THR A 145 -6.83 3.92 -2.32
CA THR A 145 -8.03 3.51 -3.07
C THR A 145 -8.62 2.21 -2.56
N HIS A 146 -7.78 1.21 -2.25
CA HIS A 146 -8.26 -0.09 -1.79
C HIS A 146 -8.72 -0.05 -0.33
N SER A 147 -8.07 0.70 0.55
CA SER A 147 -8.55 0.93 1.91
C SER A 147 -9.89 1.69 1.92
N ALA A 148 -10.04 2.71 1.06
CA ALA A 148 -11.33 3.40 0.91
C ALA A 148 -12.42 2.45 0.38
N ALA A 149 -12.09 1.59 -0.59
CA ALA A 149 -13.03 0.60 -1.11
C ALA A 149 -13.44 -0.44 -0.04
N ALA A 150 -12.47 -0.98 0.70
CA ALA A 150 -12.73 -1.92 1.79
C ALA A 150 -13.60 -1.30 2.90
N ALA A 151 -13.49 0.02 3.12
CA ALA A 151 -14.32 0.76 4.06
C ALA A 151 -15.67 1.23 3.50
N GLY A 152 -15.99 0.95 2.23
CA GLY A 152 -17.22 1.44 1.58
C GLY A 152 -17.22 2.96 1.30
N GLN A 153 -16.04 3.58 1.22
CA GLN A 153 -15.84 5.03 1.11
C GLN A 153 -15.29 5.49 -0.24
N SER A 154 -15.25 4.65 -1.27
CA SER A 154 -14.71 4.99 -2.61
C SER A 154 -15.34 6.23 -3.26
N ALA A 155 -16.56 6.58 -2.87
CA ALA A 155 -17.26 7.76 -3.39
C ALA A 155 -16.71 9.08 -2.85
N VAL A 156 -16.01 9.06 -1.71
CA VAL A 156 -15.60 10.26 -0.97
C VAL A 156 -14.15 10.24 -0.48
N ALA A 157 -13.39 9.16 -0.70
CA ALA A 157 -12.03 9.00 -0.16
C ALA A 157 -11.12 8.15 -1.05
N GLY A 158 -9.82 8.13 -0.70
CA GLY A 158 -8.81 7.27 -1.33
C GLY A 158 -8.22 7.80 -2.63
N ARG A 159 -8.69 8.95 -3.13
CA ARG A 159 -8.19 9.61 -4.35
C ARG A 159 -8.15 11.12 -4.18
N ILE A 160 -7.20 11.74 -4.85
CA ILE A 160 -7.14 13.19 -5.00
C ILE A 160 -7.97 13.55 -6.24
N ALA A 161 -9.19 14.03 -6.02
CA ALA A 161 -10.09 14.50 -7.07
C ALA A 161 -11.13 15.47 -6.49
N VAL A 162 -11.71 16.34 -7.33
CA VAL A 162 -12.81 17.22 -6.92
C VAL A 162 -13.99 16.38 -6.41
N GLY A 163 -14.54 16.75 -5.26
CA GLY A 163 -15.64 16.03 -4.60
C GLY A 163 -15.19 14.97 -3.58
N MET A 164 -13.90 14.65 -3.51
CA MET A 164 -13.32 13.79 -2.48
C MET A 164 -12.99 14.58 -1.22
N ARG A 165 -12.97 13.91 -0.06
CA ARG A 165 -12.50 14.46 1.21
C ARG A 165 -11.02 14.85 1.08
N ALA A 166 -10.69 16.05 1.56
CA ALA A 166 -9.34 16.58 1.51
C ALA A 166 -8.45 16.00 2.64
N ASP A 167 -8.26 14.69 2.61
CA ASP A 167 -7.26 13.98 3.41
C ASP A 167 -6.01 13.80 2.57
N LEU A 168 -4.96 14.53 2.90
CA LEU A 168 -3.73 14.60 2.11
C LEU A 168 -2.52 14.40 2.99
N THR A 169 -1.54 13.67 2.50
CA THR A 169 -0.22 13.56 3.13
C THR A 169 0.84 13.80 2.07
N ALA A 170 1.79 14.68 2.36
CA ALA A 170 2.95 14.92 1.52
C ALA A 170 4.20 14.36 2.19
N PHE A 171 4.91 13.47 1.50
CA PHE A 171 6.21 12.97 1.91
C PHE A 171 7.33 13.79 1.24
N ALA A 172 8.51 13.80 1.84
CA ALA A 172 9.69 14.44 1.28
C ALA A 172 10.23 13.73 0.01
N VAL A 173 9.80 12.50 -0.23
CA VAL A 173 10.15 11.67 -1.38
C VAL A 173 8.90 11.24 -2.14
N ASP A 174 9.05 10.88 -3.42
CA ASP A 174 7.95 10.27 -4.17
C ASP A 174 7.78 8.79 -3.77
N PRO A 175 6.65 8.40 -3.15
CA PRO A 175 6.43 7.03 -2.71
C PRO A 175 6.34 6.01 -3.85
N LEU A 176 6.20 6.44 -5.11
CA LEU A 176 6.16 5.55 -6.27
C LEU A 176 7.53 5.22 -6.85
N THR A 177 8.56 6.02 -6.53
CA THR A 177 9.89 5.88 -7.14
C THR A 177 11.02 5.79 -6.13
N ALA A 178 10.83 6.26 -4.89
CA ALA A 178 11.85 6.17 -3.86
C ALA A 178 12.14 4.69 -3.50
N PRO A 179 13.39 4.33 -3.17
CA PRO A 179 13.71 3.06 -2.53
C PRO A 179 12.81 2.82 -1.29
N PRO A 180 12.31 1.59 -1.06
CA PRO A 180 11.39 1.34 0.05
C PRO A 180 11.95 1.71 1.43
N ASP A 181 13.23 1.43 1.70
CA ASP A 181 13.87 1.82 2.96
C ASP A 181 13.94 3.36 3.10
N GLU A 182 14.18 4.10 2.01
CA GLU A 182 14.16 5.57 2.02
C GLU A 182 12.75 6.12 2.26
N LEU A 183 11.73 5.50 1.66
CA LEU A 183 10.33 5.86 1.90
C LEU A 183 9.96 5.69 3.39
N ALA A 184 10.38 4.59 4.02
CA ALA A 184 10.09 4.31 5.43
C ALA A 184 10.58 5.44 6.37
N ASP A 185 11.74 6.03 6.06
CA ASP A 185 12.33 7.10 6.85
C ASP A 185 11.95 8.52 6.37
N ALA A 186 11.33 8.64 5.18
CA ALA A 186 11.09 9.92 4.53
C ALA A 186 10.20 10.88 5.36
N PRO A 187 10.66 12.11 5.68
CA PRO A 187 9.86 13.06 6.45
C PRO A 187 8.46 13.29 5.87
N VAL A 188 7.47 13.39 6.76
CA VAL A 188 6.13 13.88 6.40
C VAL A 188 6.14 15.40 6.45
N LEU A 189 5.97 16.04 5.29
CA LEU A 189 6.03 17.50 5.15
C LEU A 189 4.72 18.18 5.52
N LEU A 190 3.59 17.53 5.23
CA LEU A 190 2.25 18.06 5.41
C LEU A 190 1.25 16.93 5.63
N THR A 191 0.33 17.10 6.58
CA THR A 191 -0.88 16.30 6.69
C THR A 191 -2.08 17.22 6.77
N VAL A 192 -3.07 16.98 5.92
CA VAL A 192 -4.37 17.64 5.89
C VAL A 192 -5.43 16.59 6.21
N VAL A 193 -6.37 16.91 7.09
CA VAL A 193 -7.49 16.04 7.46
C VAL A 193 -8.77 16.82 7.24
N ALA A 194 -9.66 16.32 6.38
CA ALA A 194 -10.91 16.97 6.01
C ALA A 194 -10.76 18.45 5.61
N GLY A 195 -9.62 18.82 5.00
CA GLY A 195 -9.33 20.19 4.56
C GLY A 195 -8.56 21.05 5.57
N GLU A 196 -8.40 20.59 6.81
CA GLU A 196 -7.67 21.29 7.86
C GLU A 196 -6.23 20.77 8.00
N VAL A 197 -5.26 21.68 8.14
CA VAL A 197 -3.85 21.29 8.32
C VAL A 197 -3.66 20.75 9.73
N GLY A 198 -3.42 19.45 9.85
CA GLY A 198 -3.14 18.78 11.13
C GLY A 198 -1.65 18.69 11.46
N HIS A 199 -0.78 18.66 10.44
CA HIS A 199 0.68 18.67 10.60
C HIS A 199 1.34 19.43 9.47
N ARG A 200 2.42 20.17 9.78
CA ARG A 200 3.30 20.78 8.78
C ARG A 200 4.71 20.86 9.36
N THR A 201 5.68 20.35 8.62
CA THR A 201 7.09 20.51 8.99
C THR A 201 7.50 21.97 8.79
N PRO A 202 8.23 22.58 9.76
CA PRO A 202 8.70 23.97 9.67
C PRO A 202 9.52 24.29 8.42
#